data_AF-A0A7J4ENV6-F1
#
_entry.id   AF-A0A7J4ENV6-F1
#
_cell.length_a   1.000
_cell.length_b   1.000
_cell.length_c   1.000
_cell.angle_alpha   90.00
_cell.angle_beta   90.00
_cell.angle_gamma   90.00
#
_symmetry.space_group_name_H-M   'P 1'
#
loop_
_entity.id
_entity.type
_entity.pdbx_description
1 polymer ?
#
loop_
_entity_poly.entity_id
_entity_poly.type
_entity_poly.pdbx_seq_one_letter_code
_entity_poly.pdbx_strand_id
1 'polypeptide(L)'
;LPEIFYIPSNLQWLVQYKNIIISFFITAFITIVLGGIVYAFFLVYPSFLANERKTNIDRNLPYAVTFMYALSNGGMNVIEIFKSLSKCESTYGEVSKEVDTIIRDMEYFGHDLRTALHNISELTPSENFQDLMHNLLTVIDSGGSIPRYFQDKAEQFLERAMIDQKGYLETLGLIAESYVTAFVAGPLFIIIIGIMMTIMGSGNLMMLYAIIYMVIPVGSIMFVIMINMMSPSESGTPPLLETPSFLGKEIEIPNTSAEEIDLFKKFIKSRKLIELKKVLKDPLKPLREMPIYSLAISMPLAFIFLTISFITAKDSFTDLDSMINFLGDYLVYTIFIAIIPLAIFHELKASREKNIQKQIPDFLKKLASTNETGMTLRDSIKLMAKSDIGTLSKQIKLVWKDIDWGLSVNHALTRFANRIRTHVVIRSMTLLTRANESSGDIGEVLMVAARDAASEQMLKRERFTNMMIYIVIIYISFLVFVGVIYIISSSFLTEMSEAGAKMASSGGASGSSFLGSVDLPLYKRLFYHAALIQGFCSGLIAGVMGEGNVLSGLKHSI
;
A
#
# COMPACT_ATOMS: atom_id res chain seq x y z
N LEU A 1 -6.20 -55.40 -15.40
CA LEU A 1 -5.41 -56.33 -14.59
C LEU A 1 -5.99 -56.38 -13.16
N PRO A 2 -6.85 -57.35 -12.80
CA PRO A 2 -7.33 -57.45 -11.42
C PRO A 2 -7.21 -58.87 -10.86
N GLU A 3 -6.02 -59.47 -10.74
CA GLU A 3 -5.83 -60.72 -9.99
C GLU A 3 -4.39 -60.89 -9.51
N ILE A 4 -3.97 -60.31 -8.36
CA ILE A 4 -2.77 -60.80 -7.65
C ILE A 4 -2.85 -60.59 -6.12
N PHE A 5 -4.01 -60.74 -5.47
CA PHE A 5 -4.02 -60.92 -4.00
C PHE A 5 -5.06 -61.97 -3.60
N TYR A 6 -4.63 -63.23 -3.55
CA TYR A 6 -5.40 -64.31 -2.92
C TYR A 6 -5.49 -64.03 -1.41
N ILE A 7 -6.65 -63.55 -0.97
CA ILE A 7 -6.95 -63.34 0.45
C ILE A 7 -7.40 -64.72 1.01
N PRO A 8 -6.79 -65.23 2.10
CA PRO A 8 -7.18 -66.50 2.72
C PRO A 8 -8.68 -66.58 3.02
N SER A 9 -9.29 -67.76 2.88
CA SER A 9 -10.73 -68.03 3.12
C SER A 9 -11.25 -67.51 4.47
N ASN A 10 -10.36 -67.41 5.46
CA ASN A 10 -10.65 -67.00 6.83
C ASN A 10 -10.86 -65.47 6.96
N LEU A 11 -10.53 -64.70 5.91
CA LEU A 11 -10.55 -63.23 5.87
C LEU A 11 -11.58 -62.68 4.86
N GLN A 12 -12.42 -63.54 4.24
CA GLN A 12 -13.44 -63.09 3.28
C GLN A 12 -14.51 -62.17 3.91
N TRP A 13 -14.80 -62.31 5.20
CA TRP A 13 -15.73 -61.42 5.92
C TRP A 13 -15.26 -59.95 5.96
N LEU A 14 -13.95 -59.69 5.91
CA LEU A 14 -13.39 -58.33 5.84
C LEU A 14 -13.66 -57.63 4.51
N VAL A 15 -13.93 -58.38 3.44
CA VAL A 15 -14.23 -57.82 2.11
C VAL A 15 -15.55 -57.03 2.16
N GLN A 16 -16.52 -57.45 2.99
CA GLN A 16 -17.77 -56.70 3.20
C GLN A 16 -17.54 -55.35 3.89
N TYR A 17 -16.49 -55.23 4.73
CA TYR A 17 -16.13 -54.00 5.45
C TYR A 17 -15.01 -53.20 4.78
N LYS A 18 -14.58 -53.59 3.57
CA LYS A 18 -13.46 -52.97 2.83
C LYS A 18 -13.57 -51.45 2.75
N ASN A 19 -14.74 -50.92 2.42
CA ASN A 19 -14.96 -49.47 2.27
C ASN A 19 -14.86 -48.73 3.62
N ILE A 20 -15.34 -49.35 4.70
CA ILE A 20 -15.28 -48.77 6.06
C ILE A 20 -13.83 -48.75 6.53
N ILE A 21 -13.08 -49.83 6.30
CA ILE A 21 -11.66 -49.92 6.66
C ILE A 21 -10.85 -48.87 5.88
N ILE A 22 -11.05 -48.76 4.56
CA ILE A 22 -10.36 -47.76 3.73
C ILE A 22 -10.71 -46.33 4.18
N SER A 23 -11.99 -46.05 4.43
CA SER A 23 -12.42 -44.72 4.91
C SER A 23 -11.82 -44.36 6.26
N PHE A 24 -11.72 -45.32 7.18
CA PHE A 24 -11.07 -45.14 8.48
C PHE A 24 -9.58 -44.82 8.33
N PHE A 25 -8.85 -45.55 7.49
CA PHE A 25 -7.43 -45.25 7.25
C PHE A 25 -7.23 -43.89 6.57
N ILE A 26 -8.07 -43.52 5.61
CA ILE A 26 -8.00 -42.21 4.96
C ILE A 26 -8.29 -41.08 5.96
N THR A 27 -9.34 -41.22 6.77
CA THR A 27 -9.67 -40.21 7.78
C THR A 27 -8.58 -40.11 8.84
N ALA A 28 -8.10 -41.22 9.38
CA ALA A 28 -6.98 -41.22 10.34
C ALA A 28 -5.72 -40.59 9.74
N PHE A 29 -5.38 -40.91 8.48
CA PHE A 29 -4.25 -40.31 7.78
C PHE A 29 -4.43 -38.80 7.60
N ILE A 30 -5.59 -38.35 7.14
CA ILE A 30 -5.90 -36.92 6.98
C ILE A 30 -5.85 -36.20 8.33
N THR A 31 -6.37 -36.80 9.41
CA THR A 31 -6.31 -36.22 10.75
C THR A 31 -4.88 -36.09 11.24
N ILE A 32 -4.02 -37.08 11.02
CA ILE A 32 -2.59 -37.02 11.39
C ILE A 32 -1.88 -35.95 10.56
N VAL A 33 -2.12 -35.89 9.24
CA VAL A 33 -1.51 -34.89 8.35
C VAL A 33 -1.95 -33.48 8.72
N LEU A 34 -3.26 -33.24 8.88
CA LEU A 34 -3.79 -31.94 9.28
C LEU A 34 -3.33 -31.55 10.69
N GLY A 35 -3.35 -32.49 11.65
CA GLY A 35 -2.83 -32.28 12.99
C GLY A 35 -1.34 -31.92 12.99
N GLY A 36 -0.54 -32.60 12.17
CA GLY A 36 0.87 -32.30 11.96
C GLY A 36 1.11 -30.92 11.34
N ILE A 37 0.30 -30.52 10.34
CA ILE A 37 0.37 -29.18 9.74
C ILE A 37 0.02 -28.10 10.76
N VAL A 38 -1.04 -28.28 11.54
CA VAL A 38 -1.44 -27.32 12.59
C VAL A 38 -0.34 -27.19 13.65
N TYR A 39 0.22 -28.32 14.11
CA TYR A 39 1.32 -28.31 15.07
C TYR A 39 2.56 -27.60 14.52
N ALA A 40 2.94 -27.87 13.27
CA ALA A 40 4.05 -27.19 12.60
C ALA A 40 3.78 -25.68 12.49
N PHE A 41 2.55 -25.26 12.17
CA PHE A 41 2.17 -23.85 12.12
C PHE A 41 2.35 -23.16 13.47
N PHE A 42 1.94 -23.81 14.57
CA PHE A 42 2.15 -23.29 15.93
C PHE A 42 3.63 -23.15 16.31
N LEU A 43 4.50 -24.03 15.84
CA LEU A 43 5.95 -23.92 16.07
C LEU A 43 6.59 -22.77 15.27
N VAL A 44 6.10 -22.50 14.07
CA VAL A 44 6.61 -21.42 13.22
C VAL A 44 6.06 -20.05 13.64
N TYR A 45 4.87 -20.00 14.24
CA TYR A 45 4.18 -18.75 14.61
C TYR A 45 5.03 -17.77 15.44
N PRO A 46 5.74 -18.19 16.52
CA PRO A 46 6.60 -17.27 17.27
C PRO A 46 7.74 -16.70 16.43
N SER A 47 8.35 -17.52 15.56
CA SER A 47 9.43 -17.06 14.67
C SER A 47 8.92 -16.06 13.62
N PHE A 48 7.70 -16.24 13.13
CA PHE A 48 7.04 -15.31 12.21
C PHE A 48 6.79 -13.96 12.91
N LEU A 49 6.24 -13.96 14.12
CA LEU A 49 6.04 -12.75 14.91
C LEU A 49 7.36 -12.04 15.25
N ALA A 50 8.40 -12.80 15.62
CA ALA A 50 9.72 -12.25 15.90
C ALA A 50 10.32 -11.60 14.64
N ASN A 51 10.17 -12.23 13.47
CA ASN A 51 10.63 -11.68 12.21
C ASN A 51 9.85 -10.42 11.80
N GLU A 52 8.52 -10.41 11.99
CA GLU A 52 7.70 -9.21 11.76
C GLU A 52 8.13 -8.05 12.66
N ARG A 53 8.40 -8.31 13.95
CA ARG A 53 8.96 -7.30 14.87
C ARG A 53 10.35 -6.85 14.44
N LYS A 54 11.26 -7.76 14.10
CA LYS A 54 12.61 -7.46 13.56
C LYS A 54 12.52 -6.51 12.37
N THR A 55 11.72 -6.85 11.37
CA THR A 55 11.52 -6.01 10.18
C THR A 55 10.95 -4.63 10.52
N ASN A 56 9.98 -4.54 11.44
CA ASN A 56 9.40 -3.26 11.86
C ASN A 56 10.41 -2.39 12.64
N ILE A 57 11.27 -2.99 13.46
CA ILE A 57 12.38 -2.30 14.16
C ILE A 57 13.38 -1.78 13.13
N ASP A 58 13.93 -2.67 12.29
CA ASP A 58 14.97 -2.34 11.31
C ASP A 58 14.51 -1.24 10.34
N ARG A 59 13.23 -1.25 9.93
CA ARG A 59 12.67 -0.22 9.04
C ARG A 59 12.66 1.18 9.68
N ASN A 60 12.33 1.28 10.97
CA ASN A 60 12.19 2.56 11.65
C ASN A 60 13.50 3.03 12.31
N LEU A 61 14.47 2.12 12.46
CA LEU A 61 15.74 2.35 13.16
C LEU A 61 16.55 3.53 12.59
N PRO A 62 16.76 3.68 11.26
CA PRO A 62 17.54 4.81 10.72
C PRO A 62 16.97 6.16 11.16
N TYR A 63 15.64 6.28 11.17
CA TYR A 63 14.93 7.51 11.53
C TYR A 63 14.91 7.75 13.04
N ALA A 64 14.78 6.69 13.84
CA ALA A 64 14.85 6.78 15.29
C ALA A 64 16.25 7.17 15.77
N VAL A 65 17.31 6.63 15.15
CA VAL A 65 18.70 7.02 15.45
C VAL A 65 18.98 8.46 15.02
N THR A 66 18.43 8.90 13.88
CA THR A 66 18.48 10.31 13.47
C THR A 66 17.79 11.24 14.48
N PHE A 67 16.67 10.80 15.07
CA PHE A 67 16.01 11.52 16.16
C PHE A 67 16.87 11.57 17.42
N MET A 68 17.49 10.46 17.82
CA MET A 68 18.40 10.43 18.97
C MET A 68 19.63 11.31 18.75
N TYR A 69 20.22 11.28 17.55
CA TYR A 69 21.30 12.16 17.14
C TYR A 69 20.89 13.64 17.24
N ALA A 70 19.74 14.00 16.66
CA ALA A 70 19.26 15.37 16.70
C ALA A 70 19.09 15.89 18.14
N LEU A 71 18.42 15.13 19.01
CA LEU A 71 18.22 15.50 20.41
C LEU A 71 19.55 15.54 21.20
N SER A 72 20.45 14.59 20.93
CA SER A 72 21.77 14.55 21.56
C SER A 72 22.65 15.73 21.16
N ASN A 73 22.62 16.11 19.88
CA ASN A 73 23.30 17.31 19.39
C ASN A 73 22.67 18.60 19.94
N GLY A 74 21.37 18.57 20.23
CA GLY A 74 20.66 19.63 20.97
C GLY A 74 20.95 19.66 22.48
N GLY A 75 21.87 18.83 22.98
CA GLY A 75 22.34 18.86 24.37
C GLY A 75 21.54 17.99 25.34
N MET A 76 20.57 17.19 24.87
CA MET A 76 19.80 16.31 25.75
C MET A 76 20.63 15.11 26.21
N ASN A 77 20.40 14.68 27.46
CA ASN A 77 21.04 13.48 28.00
C ASN A 77 20.39 12.19 27.43
N VAL A 78 21.12 11.08 27.45
CA VAL A 78 20.67 9.80 26.86
C VAL A 78 19.36 9.28 27.44
N ILE A 79 19.18 9.41 28.75
CA ILE A 79 17.98 8.93 29.45
C ILE A 79 16.76 9.73 28.98
N GLU A 80 16.89 11.04 28.84
CA GLU A 80 15.84 11.94 28.37
C GLU A 80 15.52 11.74 26.89
N ILE A 81 16.55 11.43 26.08
CA ILE A 81 16.38 11.02 24.68
C ILE A 81 15.56 9.74 24.60
N PHE A 82 15.90 8.71 25.38
CA PHE A 82 15.14 7.45 25.44
C PHE A 82 13.71 7.66 25.95
N LYS A 83 13.52 8.51 26.96
CA LYS A 83 12.20 8.89 27.46
C LYS A 83 11.37 9.67 26.42
N SER A 84 12.02 10.44 25.56
CA SER A 84 11.36 11.16 24.47
C SER A 84 10.98 10.21 23.33
N LEU A 85 11.87 9.28 22.98
CA LEU A 85 11.66 8.29 21.91
C LEU A 85 10.57 7.26 22.27
N SER A 86 10.53 6.77 23.52
CA SER A 86 9.50 5.85 24.01
C SER A 86 8.08 6.42 23.88
N LYS A 87 7.91 7.72 24.14
CA LYS A 87 6.63 8.44 23.99
C LYS A 87 6.21 8.71 22.54
N CYS A 88 6.99 8.28 21.54
CA CYS A 88 6.75 8.56 20.13
C CYS A 88 6.38 7.31 19.33
N GLU A 89 5.63 6.39 19.93
CA GLU A 89 5.17 5.13 19.30
C GLU A 89 4.44 5.38 17.96
N SER A 90 3.62 6.43 17.86
CA SER A 90 2.93 6.79 16.61
C SER A 90 3.89 7.12 15.46
N THR A 91 5.13 7.51 15.76
CA THR A 91 6.10 7.97 14.77
C THR A 91 7.17 6.92 14.47
N TYR A 92 7.70 6.25 15.50
CA TYR A 92 8.82 5.30 15.36
C TYR A 92 8.42 3.84 15.65
N GLY A 93 7.16 3.56 15.99
CA GLY A 93 6.59 2.22 16.09
C GLY A 93 7.33 1.31 17.07
N GLU A 94 7.72 0.12 16.62
CA GLU A 94 8.38 -0.90 17.46
C GLU A 94 9.70 -0.41 18.08
N VAL A 95 10.45 0.48 17.43
CA VAL A 95 11.69 1.04 18.02
C VAL A 95 11.38 1.82 19.30
N SER A 96 10.27 2.58 19.32
CA SER A 96 9.82 3.27 20.54
C SER A 96 9.46 2.28 21.65
N LYS A 97 8.90 1.10 21.31
CA LYS A 97 8.56 0.06 22.30
C LYS A 97 9.78 -0.66 22.86
N GLU A 98 10.80 -0.91 22.03
CA GLU A 98 12.09 -1.43 22.50
C GLU A 98 12.75 -0.45 23.47
N VAL A 99 12.73 0.84 23.14
CA VAL A 99 13.27 1.90 24.01
C VAL A 99 12.41 2.13 25.25
N ASP A 100 11.09 1.97 25.16
CA ASP A 100 10.17 1.98 26.31
C ASP A 100 10.51 0.87 27.29
N THR A 101 10.94 -0.30 26.80
CA THR A 101 11.41 -1.39 27.66
C THR A 101 12.65 -0.98 28.47
N ILE A 102 13.59 -0.24 27.88
CA ILE A 102 14.76 0.31 28.59
C ILE A 102 14.30 1.26 29.71
N ILE A 103 13.39 2.19 29.40
CA ILE A 103 12.87 3.14 30.40
C ILE A 103 12.10 2.41 31.49
N ARG A 104 11.33 1.38 31.13
CA ARG A 104 10.56 0.58 32.08
C ARG A 104 11.46 -0.18 33.05
N ASP A 105 12.54 -0.78 32.55
CA ASP A 105 13.56 -1.46 33.36
C ASP A 105 14.21 -0.51 34.36
N MET A 106 14.42 0.75 33.97
CA MET A 106 14.99 1.76 34.85
C MET A 106 13.97 2.31 35.87
N GLU A 107 12.78 2.73 35.43
CA GLU A 107 11.80 3.43 36.26
C GLU A 107 10.99 2.49 37.17
N TYR A 108 10.63 1.29 36.71
CA TYR A 108 9.80 0.35 37.48
C TYR A 108 10.61 -0.72 38.20
N PHE A 109 11.70 -1.20 37.59
CA PHE A 109 12.51 -2.28 38.17
C PHE A 109 13.77 -1.77 38.87
N GLY A 110 14.09 -0.47 38.75
CA GLY A 110 15.21 0.15 39.43
C GLY A 110 16.59 -0.26 38.90
N HIS A 111 16.66 -0.83 37.69
CA HIS A 111 17.92 -1.12 37.03
C HIS A 111 18.63 0.17 36.59
N ASP A 112 19.95 0.16 36.59
CA ASP A 112 20.74 1.27 36.03
C ASP A 112 20.77 1.20 34.49
N LEU A 113 21.13 2.31 33.85
CA LEU A 113 21.16 2.42 32.39
C LEU A 113 22.03 1.34 31.73
N ARG A 114 23.15 0.96 32.37
CA ARG A 114 24.06 -0.07 31.84
C ARG A 114 23.39 -1.44 31.82
N THR A 115 22.76 -1.83 32.92
CA THR A 115 22.03 -3.11 33.00
C THR A 115 20.85 -3.14 32.05
N ALA A 116 20.08 -2.04 31.95
CA ALA A 116 18.94 -1.95 31.04
C ALA A 116 19.38 -2.06 29.56
N LEU A 117 20.48 -1.41 29.17
CA LEU A 117 21.07 -1.51 27.84
C LEU A 117 21.59 -2.92 27.53
N HIS A 118 22.20 -3.58 28.50
CA HIS A 118 22.63 -4.97 28.34
C HIS A 118 21.43 -5.92 28.16
N ASN A 119 20.42 -5.81 29.02
CA ASN A 119 19.21 -6.65 28.94
C ASN A 119 18.50 -6.53 27.59
N ILE A 120 18.27 -5.31 27.10
CA ILE A 120 17.59 -5.12 25.81
C ILE A 120 18.42 -5.66 24.65
N SER A 121 19.76 -5.59 24.74
CA SER A 121 20.66 -6.12 23.70
C SER A 121 20.60 -7.64 23.58
N GLU A 122 20.23 -8.35 24.64
CA GLU A 122 20.07 -9.81 24.64
C GLU A 122 18.65 -10.26 24.25
N LEU A 123 17.65 -9.39 24.40
CA LEU A 123 16.24 -9.72 24.19
C LEU A 123 15.69 -9.29 22.82
N THR A 124 16.28 -8.28 22.21
CA THR A 124 15.76 -7.69 20.96
C THR A 124 15.91 -8.67 19.78
N PRO A 125 14.92 -8.79 18.88
CA PRO A 125 15.04 -9.65 17.70
C PRO A 125 15.84 -9.01 16.55
N SER A 126 16.18 -7.71 16.63
CA SER A 126 16.94 -6.98 15.60
C SER A 126 18.43 -6.93 15.92
N GLU A 127 19.23 -7.49 15.01
CA GLU A 127 20.71 -7.43 15.08
C GLU A 127 21.22 -5.99 15.00
N ASN A 128 20.57 -5.12 14.21
CA ASN A 128 20.98 -3.71 14.10
C ASN A 128 20.69 -2.93 15.39
N PHE A 129 19.55 -3.20 16.03
CA PHE A 129 19.22 -2.58 17.32
C PHE A 129 20.12 -3.12 18.44
N GLN A 130 20.40 -4.42 18.43
CA GLN A 130 21.37 -5.06 19.33
C GLN A 130 22.75 -4.41 19.20
N ASP A 131 23.28 -4.27 17.99
CA ASP A 131 24.56 -3.60 17.72
C ASP A 131 24.57 -2.14 18.17
N LEU A 132 23.45 -1.43 17.98
CA LEU A 132 23.31 -0.05 18.44
C LEU A 132 23.38 0.04 19.98
N MET A 133 22.65 -0.80 20.71
CA MET A 133 22.64 -0.77 22.18
C MET A 133 23.97 -1.25 22.77
N HIS A 134 24.55 -2.32 22.22
CA HIS A 134 25.83 -2.87 22.68
C HIS A 134 26.99 -1.88 22.49
N ASN A 135 27.05 -1.23 21.33
CA ASN A 135 28.09 -0.23 21.08
C ASN A 135 27.85 1.07 21.87
N LEU A 136 26.58 1.47 22.09
CA LEU A 136 26.27 2.59 22.98
C LEU A 136 26.75 2.32 24.40
N LEU A 137 26.57 1.10 24.91
CA LEU A 137 27.09 0.67 26.21
C LEU A 137 28.61 0.87 26.28
N THR A 138 29.32 0.46 25.23
CA THR A 138 30.79 0.61 25.12
C THR A 138 31.20 2.09 25.11
N VAL A 139 30.45 2.95 24.42
CA VAL A 139 30.70 4.41 24.41
C VAL A 139 30.47 5.02 25.79
N ILE A 140 29.42 4.61 26.49
CA ILE A 140 29.14 5.07 27.86
C ILE A 140 30.26 4.61 28.82
N ASP A 141 30.70 3.37 28.71
CA ASP A 141 31.74 2.77 29.56
C ASP A 141 33.11 3.43 29.39
N SER A 142 33.43 3.85 28.17
CA SER A 142 34.67 4.55 27.83
C SER A 142 34.60 6.07 28.04
N GLY A 143 33.43 6.61 28.40
CA GLY A 143 33.23 8.06 28.52
C GLY A 143 33.28 8.82 27.18
N GLY A 144 32.96 8.15 26.08
CA GLY A 144 32.99 8.72 24.73
C GLY A 144 31.84 9.69 24.43
N SER A 145 31.89 10.33 23.26
CA SER A 145 30.87 11.27 22.81
C SER A 145 29.65 10.53 22.23
N ILE A 146 28.56 10.50 22.99
CA ILE A 146 27.28 9.95 22.55
C ILE A 146 26.69 10.71 21.34
N PRO A 147 26.73 12.05 21.26
CA PRO A 147 26.28 12.76 20.05
C PRO A 147 27.03 12.29 18.81
N ARG A 148 28.35 12.09 18.91
CA ARG A 148 29.18 11.62 17.79
C ARG A 148 28.83 10.18 17.41
N TYR A 149 28.63 9.32 18.40
CA TYR A 149 28.20 7.94 18.17
C TYR A 149 26.86 7.86 17.42
N PHE A 150 25.85 8.61 17.89
CA PHE A 150 24.55 8.65 17.21
C PHE A 150 24.63 9.30 15.83
N GLN A 151 25.53 10.29 15.62
CA GLN A 151 25.79 10.87 14.30
C GLN A 151 26.28 9.80 13.32
N ASP A 152 27.35 9.09 13.70
CA ASP A 152 28.00 8.10 12.86
C ASP A 152 27.03 6.93 12.55
N LYS A 153 26.26 6.48 13.55
CA LYS A 153 25.24 5.43 13.36
C LYS A 153 24.04 5.90 12.55
N ALA A 154 23.60 7.16 12.70
CA ALA A 154 22.53 7.72 11.88
C ALA A 154 22.94 7.76 10.40
N GLU A 155 24.16 8.23 10.10
CA GLU A 155 24.67 8.27 8.74
C GLU A 155 24.84 6.88 8.15
N GLN A 156 25.40 5.93 8.91
CA GLN A 156 25.53 4.52 8.52
C GLN A 156 24.18 3.88 8.20
N PHE A 157 23.18 4.03 9.07
CA PHE A 157 21.86 3.44 8.84
C PHE A 157 21.09 4.10 7.71
N LEU A 158 21.20 5.42 7.53
CA LEU A 158 20.61 6.12 6.38
C LEU A 158 21.27 5.70 5.07
N GLU A 159 22.59 5.58 5.02
CA GLU A 159 23.31 5.10 3.84
C GLU A 159 22.90 3.67 3.49
N ARG A 160 22.83 2.78 4.48
CA ARG A 160 22.37 1.41 4.27
C ARG A 160 20.92 1.36 3.78
N ALA A 161 20.01 2.15 4.36
CA ALA A 161 18.64 2.25 3.89
C ALA A 161 18.55 2.76 2.45
N MET A 162 19.41 3.69 2.04
CA MET A 162 19.49 4.15 0.65
C MET A 162 19.98 3.05 -0.31
N ILE A 163 20.98 2.26 0.09
CA ILE A 163 21.50 1.14 -0.70
C ILE A 163 20.45 0.04 -0.83
N ASP A 164 19.81 -0.35 0.28
CA ASP A 164 18.76 -1.36 0.32
C ASP A 164 17.57 -0.92 -0.54
N GLN A 165 17.21 0.37 -0.51
CA GLN A 165 16.18 0.94 -1.37
C GLN A 165 16.58 0.89 -2.85
N LYS A 166 17.83 1.18 -3.22
CA LYS A 166 18.29 1.07 -4.61
C LYS A 166 18.25 -0.37 -5.10
N GLY A 167 18.74 -1.33 -4.32
CA GLY A 167 18.64 -2.75 -4.64
C GLY A 167 17.20 -3.21 -4.78
N TYR A 168 16.30 -2.73 -3.91
CA TYR A 168 14.86 -2.96 -4.05
C TYR A 168 14.30 -2.43 -5.38
N LEU A 169 14.66 -1.23 -5.81
CA LEU A 169 14.25 -0.68 -7.11
C LEU A 169 14.76 -1.51 -8.29
N GLU A 170 15.96 -2.07 -8.21
CA GLU A 170 16.49 -2.99 -9.22
C GLU A 170 15.68 -4.31 -9.27
N THR A 171 15.34 -4.88 -8.11
CA THR A 171 14.49 -6.09 -8.06
C THR A 171 13.09 -5.84 -8.61
N LEU A 172 12.50 -4.66 -8.34
CA LEU A 172 11.24 -4.25 -8.97
C LEU A 172 11.36 -4.18 -10.48
N GLY A 173 12.48 -3.67 -10.99
CA GLY A 173 12.77 -3.63 -12.41
C GLY A 173 12.77 -5.00 -13.08
N LEU A 174 13.48 -5.96 -12.49
CA LEU A 174 13.50 -7.35 -12.96
C LEU A 174 12.09 -7.99 -12.93
N ILE A 175 11.32 -7.70 -11.89
CA ILE A 175 9.93 -8.15 -11.79
C ILE A 175 9.08 -7.55 -12.91
N ALA A 176 9.26 -6.27 -13.25
CA ALA A 176 8.53 -5.60 -14.32
C ALA A 176 8.81 -6.26 -15.68
N GLU A 177 10.08 -6.53 -15.97
CA GLU A 177 10.51 -7.19 -17.19
C GLU A 177 9.96 -8.62 -17.29
N SER A 178 9.97 -9.35 -16.16
CA SER A 178 9.39 -10.69 -16.07
C SER A 178 7.88 -10.66 -16.28
N TYR A 179 7.17 -9.67 -15.75
CA TYR A 179 5.72 -9.51 -15.94
C TYR A 179 5.38 -9.29 -17.41
N VAL A 180 6.07 -8.36 -18.06
CA VAL A 180 5.88 -8.06 -19.48
C VAL A 180 6.12 -9.31 -20.33
N THR A 181 7.18 -10.06 -20.03
CA THR A 181 7.50 -11.28 -20.79
C THR A 181 6.49 -12.39 -20.52
N ALA A 182 6.17 -12.66 -19.26
CA ALA A 182 5.36 -13.82 -18.84
C ALA A 182 3.85 -13.61 -19.01
N PHE A 183 3.34 -12.38 -18.88
CA PHE A 183 1.89 -12.10 -18.86
C PHE A 183 1.41 -11.17 -19.97
N VAL A 184 2.32 -10.52 -20.71
CA VAL A 184 1.96 -9.78 -21.92
C VAL A 184 2.38 -10.57 -23.16
N ALA A 185 3.68 -10.83 -23.33
CA ALA A 185 4.19 -11.54 -24.51
C ALA A 185 3.80 -13.04 -24.52
N GLY A 186 3.92 -13.73 -23.38
CA GLY A 186 3.58 -15.15 -23.25
C GLY A 186 2.13 -15.47 -23.65
N PRO A 187 1.12 -14.86 -23.01
CA PRO A 187 -0.28 -15.08 -23.35
C PRO A 187 -0.60 -14.68 -24.78
N LEU A 188 0.01 -13.61 -25.29
CA LEU A 188 -0.15 -13.23 -26.70
C LEU A 188 0.33 -14.32 -27.65
N PHE A 189 1.52 -14.90 -27.42
CA PHE A 189 2.04 -15.99 -28.23
C PHE A 189 1.14 -17.22 -28.17
N ILE A 190 0.66 -17.57 -26.98
CA ILE A 190 -0.25 -18.71 -26.79
C ILE A 190 -1.61 -18.43 -27.41
N ILE A 191 -2.13 -17.20 -27.36
CA ILE A 191 -3.35 -16.78 -28.05
C ILE A 191 -3.18 -16.96 -29.56
N ILE A 192 -2.08 -16.47 -30.14
CA ILE A 192 -1.76 -16.65 -31.57
C ILE A 192 -1.79 -18.13 -31.95
N ILE A 193 -1.04 -18.97 -31.23
CA ILE A 193 -0.98 -20.41 -31.50
C ILE A 193 -2.36 -21.05 -31.31
N GLY A 194 -3.07 -20.71 -30.24
CA GLY A 194 -4.40 -21.25 -29.95
C GLY A 194 -5.39 -20.96 -31.06
N ILE A 195 -5.34 -19.76 -31.63
CA ILE A 195 -6.14 -19.40 -32.81
C ILE A 195 -5.71 -20.21 -34.02
N MET A 196 -4.40 -20.31 -34.32
CA MET A 196 -3.90 -21.11 -35.44
C MET A 196 -4.41 -22.55 -35.35
N MET A 197 -4.25 -23.17 -34.17
CA MET A 197 -4.68 -24.55 -33.93
C MET A 197 -6.19 -24.71 -34.08
N THR A 198 -6.98 -23.75 -33.57
CA THR A 198 -8.44 -23.84 -33.64
C THR A 198 -8.91 -23.76 -35.07
N ILE A 199 -8.26 -22.94 -35.89
CA ILE A 199 -8.59 -22.82 -37.31
C ILE A 199 -8.07 -24.02 -38.12
N MET A 200 -6.98 -24.67 -37.71
CA MET A 200 -6.54 -25.95 -38.27
C MET A 200 -7.41 -27.15 -37.84
N GLY A 201 -8.52 -26.90 -37.12
CA GLY A 201 -9.48 -27.92 -36.67
C GLY A 201 -9.05 -28.74 -35.45
N SER A 202 -7.94 -28.39 -34.80
CA SER A 202 -7.38 -29.12 -33.65
C SER A 202 -7.29 -28.30 -32.35
N GLY A 203 -7.72 -27.04 -32.39
CA GLY A 203 -7.60 -26.14 -31.25
C GLY A 203 -8.73 -26.29 -30.24
N ASN A 204 -8.38 -25.97 -29.01
CA ASN A 204 -9.27 -26.04 -27.87
C ASN A 204 -9.68 -24.64 -27.46
N LEU A 205 -10.93 -24.24 -27.70
CA LEU A 205 -11.47 -22.97 -27.23
C LEU A 205 -11.35 -22.79 -25.72
N MET A 206 -11.42 -23.88 -24.94
CA MET A 206 -11.24 -23.85 -23.49
C MET A 206 -9.86 -23.32 -23.10
N MET A 207 -8.83 -23.56 -23.91
CA MET A 207 -7.48 -23.03 -23.67
C MET A 207 -7.45 -21.51 -23.80
N LEU A 208 -8.10 -20.95 -24.83
CA LEU A 208 -8.23 -19.50 -25.02
C LEU A 208 -9.01 -18.86 -23.86
N TYR A 209 -10.14 -19.46 -23.47
CA TYR A 209 -10.91 -19.00 -22.31
C TYR A 209 -10.08 -19.04 -21.01
N ALA A 210 -9.36 -20.13 -20.75
CA ALA A 210 -8.52 -20.27 -19.57
C ALA A 210 -7.42 -19.19 -19.52
N ILE A 211 -6.78 -18.89 -20.65
CA ILE A 211 -5.72 -17.88 -20.67
C ILE A 211 -6.27 -16.49 -20.36
N ILE A 212 -7.35 -16.10 -21.05
CA ILE A 212 -7.92 -14.75 -20.96
C ILE A 212 -8.56 -14.50 -19.60
N TYR A 213 -9.36 -15.45 -19.10
CA TYR A 213 -10.16 -15.24 -17.88
C TYR A 213 -9.53 -15.81 -16.60
N MET A 214 -8.51 -16.67 -16.71
CA MET A 214 -7.84 -17.26 -15.55
C MET A 214 -6.38 -16.86 -15.48
N VAL A 215 -5.56 -17.20 -16.48
CA VAL A 215 -4.10 -17.01 -16.41
C VAL A 215 -3.71 -15.55 -16.30
N ILE A 216 -4.27 -14.67 -17.14
CA ILE A 216 -3.94 -13.24 -17.10
C ILE A 216 -4.40 -12.61 -15.78
N PRO A 217 -5.69 -12.67 -15.35
CA PRO A 217 -6.11 -12.04 -14.10
C PRO A 217 -5.41 -12.61 -12.86
N VAL A 218 -5.35 -13.94 -12.72
CA VAL A 218 -4.75 -14.58 -11.54
C VAL A 218 -3.25 -14.31 -11.49
N GLY A 219 -2.59 -14.38 -12.64
CA GLY A 219 -1.17 -14.06 -12.77
C GLY A 219 -0.86 -12.61 -12.39
N SER A 220 -1.63 -11.66 -12.91
CA SER A 220 -1.46 -10.25 -12.57
C SER A 220 -1.76 -9.96 -11.10
N ILE A 221 -2.80 -10.58 -10.51
CA ILE A 221 -3.09 -10.44 -9.07
C ILE A 221 -1.94 -11.02 -8.23
N MET A 222 -1.42 -12.20 -8.59
CA MET A 222 -0.25 -12.79 -7.96
C MET A 222 0.96 -11.85 -8.02
N PHE A 223 1.19 -11.20 -9.16
CA PHE A 223 2.25 -10.21 -9.31
C PHE A 223 2.04 -8.98 -8.43
N VAL A 224 0.83 -8.44 -8.36
CA VAL A 224 0.50 -7.32 -7.46
C VAL A 224 0.75 -7.71 -6.00
N ILE A 225 0.35 -8.92 -5.58
CA ILE A 225 0.60 -9.43 -4.23
C ILE A 225 2.10 -9.59 -3.98
N MET A 226 2.83 -10.18 -4.92
CA MET A 226 4.29 -10.34 -4.82
C MET A 226 4.99 -8.99 -4.66
N ILE A 227 4.63 -7.99 -5.47
CA ILE A 227 5.19 -6.64 -5.37
C ILE A 227 4.82 -6.02 -4.01
N ASN A 228 3.57 -6.17 -3.54
CA ASN A 228 3.16 -5.63 -2.24
C ASN A 228 3.86 -6.31 -1.06
N MET A 229 4.17 -7.61 -1.15
CA MET A 229 4.93 -8.34 -0.13
C MET A 229 6.40 -7.93 -0.10
N MET A 230 6.97 -7.59 -1.26
CA MET A 230 8.36 -7.13 -1.36
C MET A 230 8.50 -5.64 -1.06
N SER A 231 7.45 -4.84 -1.29
CA SER A 231 7.50 -3.40 -1.08
C SER A 231 7.63 -3.09 0.41
N PRO A 232 8.71 -2.40 0.85
CA PRO A 232 8.76 -1.88 2.20
C PRO A 232 7.55 -0.96 2.38
N SER A 233 6.67 -1.35 3.30
CA SER A 233 5.37 -0.72 3.48
C SER A 233 5.50 0.65 4.12
N GLU A 234 5.79 1.67 3.32
CA GLU A 234 5.40 3.07 3.59
C GLU A 234 4.00 3.39 3.02
N SER A 235 3.31 2.39 2.48
CA SER A 235 2.03 2.51 1.78
C SER A 235 0.85 2.56 2.75
N GLY A 236 0.95 3.37 3.81
CA GLY A 236 -0.11 3.55 4.79
C GLY A 236 -0.25 5.01 5.19
N THR A 237 -1.46 5.44 5.55
CA THR A 237 -1.59 6.73 6.23
C THR A 237 -0.99 6.58 7.62
N PRO A 238 0.02 7.37 8.02
CA PRO A 238 0.57 7.28 9.35
C PRO A 238 -0.52 7.49 10.41
N PRO A 239 -0.36 6.86 11.59
CA PRO A 239 -1.28 7.05 12.69
C PRO A 239 -1.29 8.53 13.09
N LEU A 240 -2.43 8.97 13.63
CA LEU A 240 -2.55 10.35 14.10
C LEU A 240 -1.68 10.51 15.35
N LEU A 241 -0.91 11.58 15.40
CA LEU A 241 -0.23 12.01 16.61
C LEU A 241 -1.29 12.33 17.68
N GLU A 242 -1.00 11.97 18.92
CA GLU A 242 -1.85 12.30 20.05
C GLU A 242 -2.06 13.81 20.12
N THR A 243 -3.32 14.23 20.15
CA THR A 243 -3.68 15.63 20.34
C THR A 243 -4.47 15.72 21.63
N PRO A 244 -4.09 16.60 22.58
CA PRO A 244 -4.91 16.81 23.76
C PRO A 244 -6.26 17.36 23.28
N SER A 245 -7.29 16.53 23.39
CA SER A 245 -8.65 16.94 23.10
C SER A 245 -9.17 17.68 24.32
N PHE A 246 -9.10 19.02 24.31
CA PHE A 246 -9.70 19.83 25.39
C PHE A 246 -11.23 19.64 25.50
N LEU A 247 -11.87 19.10 24.46
CA LEU A 247 -13.20 18.50 24.52
C LEU A 247 -13.05 17.00 24.27
N GLY A 248 -13.47 16.17 25.24
CA GLY A 248 -13.49 14.71 25.08
C GLY A 248 -14.16 14.28 23.77
N LYS A 249 -13.61 13.23 23.13
CA LYS A 249 -14.20 12.64 21.91
C LYS A 249 -15.64 12.19 22.14
N GLU A 250 -15.94 11.72 23.34
CA GLU A 250 -17.27 11.42 23.83
C GLU A 250 -17.72 12.48 24.82
N ILE A 251 -18.90 13.02 24.59
CA ILE A 251 -19.55 13.93 25.51
C ILE A 251 -20.26 13.05 26.53
N GLU A 252 -19.63 12.81 27.67
CA GLU A 252 -20.31 12.16 28.79
C GLU A 252 -21.47 13.05 29.23
N ILE A 253 -22.68 12.51 29.15
CA ILE A 253 -23.88 13.23 29.61
C ILE A 253 -23.86 13.13 31.14
N PRO A 254 -23.76 14.25 31.88
CA PRO A 254 -23.80 14.20 33.33
C PRO A 254 -25.16 13.65 33.80
N ASN A 255 -25.15 12.68 34.72
CA ASN A 255 -26.36 12.07 35.28
C ASN A 255 -27.06 12.94 36.36
N THR A 256 -26.75 14.23 36.42
CA THR A 256 -27.01 15.07 37.61
C THR A 256 -28.34 15.84 37.55
N SER A 257 -28.86 16.23 36.37
CA SER A 257 -30.20 16.86 36.25
C SER A 257 -30.88 16.71 34.88
N ALA A 258 -32.22 16.66 34.85
CA ALA A 258 -33.00 16.49 33.61
C ALA A 258 -32.85 17.68 32.64
N GLU A 259 -32.62 18.89 33.14
CA GLU A 259 -32.41 20.11 32.33
C GLU A 259 -31.02 20.12 31.67
N GLU A 260 -29.97 19.70 32.40
CA GLU A 260 -28.62 19.55 31.84
C GLU A 260 -28.58 18.46 30.76
N ILE A 261 -29.31 17.36 30.95
CA ILE A 261 -29.46 16.30 29.95
C ILE A 261 -30.11 16.83 28.67
N ASP A 262 -31.14 17.67 28.76
CA ASP A 262 -31.78 18.26 27.57
C ASP A 262 -30.87 19.28 26.86
N LEU A 263 -30.13 20.10 27.63
CA LEU A 263 -29.14 21.03 27.10
C LEU A 263 -28.04 20.28 26.32
N PHE A 264 -27.51 19.20 26.89
CA PHE A 264 -26.51 18.35 26.24
C PHE A 264 -27.08 17.66 25.00
N LYS A 265 -28.32 17.16 25.03
CA LYS A 265 -28.99 16.60 23.84
C LYS A 265 -29.17 17.65 22.74
N LYS A 266 -29.56 18.88 23.08
CA LYS A 266 -29.66 20.02 22.13
C LYS A 266 -28.29 20.39 21.57
N PHE A 267 -27.25 20.38 22.38
CA PHE A 267 -25.86 20.60 21.92
C PHE A 267 -25.41 19.50 20.94
N ILE A 268 -25.65 18.23 21.25
CA ILE A 268 -25.33 17.09 20.37
C ILE A 268 -26.09 17.22 19.03
N LYS A 269 -27.39 17.53 19.07
CA LYS A 269 -28.18 17.79 17.84
C LYS A 269 -27.62 18.95 17.04
N SER A 270 -27.29 20.06 17.70
CA SER A 270 -26.75 21.26 17.06
C SER A 270 -25.38 21.00 16.44
N ARG A 271 -24.52 20.23 17.12
CA ARG A 271 -23.22 19.80 16.59
C ARG A 271 -23.39 18.93 15.34
N LYS A 272 -24.29 17.94 15.37
CA LYS A 272 -24.62 17.12 14.20
C LYS A 272 -25.15 17.97 13.05
N LEU A 273 -26.02 18.95 13.33
CA LEU A 273 -26.52 19.90 12.33
C LEU A 273 -25.40 20.77 11.75
N ILE A 274 -24.43 21.21 12.56
CA ILE A 274 -23.28 21.99 12.09
C ILE A 274 -22.36 21.13 11.21
N GLU A 275 -22.10 19.89 11.60
CA GLU A 275 -21.33 18.94 10.78
C GLU A 275 -22.03 18.70 9.44
N LEU A 276 -23.35 18.47 9.45
CA LEU A 276 -24.15 18.29 8.23
C LEU A 276 -24.18 19.55 7.36
N LYS A 277 -24.31 20.74 7.97
CA LYS A 277 -24.26 22.03 7.26
C LYS A 277 -22.88 22.30 6.67
N LYS A 278 -21.80 21.86 7.32
CA LYS A 278 -20.42 21.94 6.77
C LYS A 278 -20.27 21.03 5.56
N VAL A 279 -20.82 19.82 5.60
CA VAL A 279 -20.84 18.89 4.46
C VAL A 279 -21.68 19.47 3.32
N LEU A 280 -22.84 20.06 3.61
CA LEU A 280 -23.69 20.69 2.59
C LEU A 280 -23.02 21.90 1.91
N LYS A 281 -22.22 22.66 2.66
CA LYS A 281 -21.50 23.83 2.14
C LYS A 281 -20.34 23.46 1.21
N ASP A 282 -19.72 22.29 1.42
CA ASP A 282 -18.65 21.77 0.57
C ASP A 282 -18.78 20.23 0.45
N PRO A 283 -19.67 19.74 -0.44
CA PRO A 283 -19.94 18.31 -0.57
C PRO A 283 -18.73 17.52 -1.09
N LEU A 284 -17.76 18.20 -1.71
CA LEU A 284 -16.55 17.59 -2.27
C LEU A 284 -15.42 17.46 -1.25
N LYS A 285 -15.48 18.17 -0.11
CA LYS A 285 -14.42 18.12 0.89
C LYS A 285 -14.20 16.72 1.49
N PRO A 286 -15.24 15.97 1.93
CA PRO A 286 -15.05 14.62 2.45
C PRO A 286 -14.44 13.67 1.42
N LEU A 287 -14.84 13.80 0.14
CA LEU A 287 -14.33 13.01 -0.97
C LEU A 287 -12.85 13.28 -1.25
N ARG A 288 -12.41 14.55 -1.11
CA ARG A 288 -11.01 14.95 -1.27
C ARG A 288 -10.12 14.51 -0.10
N GLU A 289 -10.67 14.41 1.11
CA GLU A 289 -9.91 14.00 2.31
C GLU A 289 -9.81 12.46 2.41
N MET A 290 -10.89 11.75 2.06
CA MET A 290 -10.96 10.29 2.04
C MET A 290 -11.53 9.79 0.69
N PRO A 291 -10.65 9.48 -0.29
CA PRO A 291 -11.06 9.08 -1.64
C PRO A 291 -11.98 7.86 -1.68
N ILE A 292 -11.86 6.94 -0.72
CA ILE A 292 -12.68 5.72 -0.61
C ILE A 292 -14.16 6.07 -0.46
N TYR A 293 -14.52 7.21 0.14
CA TYR A 293 -15.91 7.64 0.24
C TYR A 293 -16.54 8.00 -1.11
N SER A 294 -15.75 8.16 -2.17
CA SER A 294 -16.30 8.31 -3.52
C SER A 294 -17.04 7.06 -3.98
N LEU A 295 -16.60 5.86 -3.55
CA LEU A 295 -17.29 4.60 -3.84
C LEU A 295 -18.69 4.53 -3.24
N ALA A 296 -18.91 5.15 -2.08
CA ALA A 296 -20.24 5.19 -1.46
C ALA A 296 -21.28 5.91 -2.33
N ILE A 297 -20.85 6.81 -3.22
CA ILE A 297 -21.70 7.54 -4.15
C ILE A 297 -21.66 6.90 -5.55
N SER A 298 -20.46 6.51 -6.03
CA SER A 298 -20.29 5.98 -7.39
C SER A 298 -20.81 4.54 -7.54
N MET A 299 -20.73 3.70 -6.51
CA MET A 299 -21.20 2.30 -6.57
C MET A 299 -22.73 2.20 -6.72
N PRO A 300 -23.56 2.93 -5.94
CA PRO A 300 -25.01 2.95 -6.20
C PRO A 300 -25.35 3.51 -7.57
N LEU A 301 -24.65 4.55 -8.03
CA LEU A 301 -24.87 5.13 -9.35
C LEU A 301 -24.53 4.13 -10.47
N ALA A 302 -23.44 3.38 -10.32
CA ALA A 302 -23.04 2.31 -11.23
C ALA A 302 -24.08 1.18 -11.24
N PHE A 303 -24.60 0.78 -10.08
CA PHE A 303 -25.64 -0.24 -10.00
C PHE A 303 -26.96 0.22 -10.62
N ILE A 304 -27.36 1.48 -10.39
CA ILE A 304 -28.53 2.09 -11.04
C ILE A 304 -28.36 2.08 -12.56
N PHE A 305 -27.19 2.47 -13.07
CA PHE A 305 -26.88 2.40 -14.49
C PHE A 305 -27.04 0.98 -15.02
N LEU A 306 -26.43 -0.01 -14.38
CA LEU A 306 -26.53 -1.42 -14.78
C LEU A 306 -27.97 -1.94 -14.78
N THR A 307 -28.76 -1.59 -13.77
CA THR A 307 -30.19 -1.99 -13.71
C THR A 307 -31.04 -1.33 -14.80
N ILE A 308 -30.84 -0.03 -15.07
CA ILE A 308 -31.56 0.69 -16.14
C ILE A 308 -31.20 0.09 -17.50
N SER A 309 -29.91 -0.17 -17.73
CA SER A 309 -29.43 -0.83 -18.95
C SER A 309 -30.08 -2.19 -19.12
N PHE A 310 -30.10 -3.01 -18.07
CA PHE A 310 -30.70 -4.35 -18.11
C PHE A 310 -32.21 -4.31 -18.41
N ILE A 311 -32.96 -3.36 -17.82
CA ILE A 311 -34.40 -3.20 -18.08
C ILE A 311 -34.64 -2.79 -19.54
N THR A 312 -33.85 -1.86 -20.05
CA THR A 312 -34.01 -1.33 -21.42
C THR A 312 -33.70 -2.39 -22.48
N ALA A 313 -32.75 -3.27 -22.21
CA ALA A 313 -32.32 -4.32 -23.14
C ALA A 313 -33.11 -5.62 -23.02
N LYS A 314 -34.06 -5.72 -22.09
CA LYS A 314 -34.83 -6.93 -21.80
C LYS A 314 -35.49 -7.53 -23.05
N ASP A 315 -35.97 -6.68 -23.95
CA ASP A 315 -36.66 -7.08 -25.18
C ASP A 315 -35.71 -7.47 -26.32
N SER A 316 -34.40 -7.25 -26.17
CA SER A 316 -33.36 -7.58 -27.15
C SER A 316 -32.66 -8.92 -26.87
N PHE A 317 -32.98 -9.60 -25.77
CA PHE A 317 -32.39 -10.90 -25.42
C PHE A 317 -33.13 -12.06 -26.09
N THR A 318 -32.88 -12.26 -27.39
CA THR A 318 -33.39 -13.43 -28.12
C THR A 318 -32.45 -14.64 -27.99
N ASP A 319 -31.14 -14.41 -27.87
CA ASP A 319 -30.10 -15.45 -27.84
C ASP A 319 -29.09 -15.24 -26.69
N LEU A 320 -28.49 -16.35 -26.22
CA LEU A 320 -27.46 -16.35 -25.18
C LEU A 320 -26.26 -15.47 -25.55
N ASP A 321 -25.93 -15.40 -26.84
CA ASP A 321 -24.77 -14.66 -27.34
C ASP A 321 -24.98 -13.13 -27.31
N SER A 322 -26.19 -12.68 -27.62
CA SER A 322 -26.61 -11.29 -27.48
C SER A 322 -26.61 -10.83 -26.02
N MET A 323 -27.00 -11.73 -25.09
CA MET A 323 -26.94 -11.46 -23.66
C MET A 323 -25.49 -11.30 -23.17
N ILE A 324 -24.55 -12.12 -23.65
CA ILE A 324 -23.13 -12.03 -23.28
C ILE A 324 -22.49 -10.76 -23.84
N ASN A 325 -22.79 -10.37 -25.09
CA ASN A 325 -22.31 -9.13 -25.70
C ASN A 325 -22.80 -7.90 -24.93
N PHE A 326 -24.09 -7.87 -24.61
CA PHE A 326 -24.69 -6.82 -23.79
C PHE A 326 -24.06 -6.77 -22.39
N LEU A 327 -23.86 -7.91 -21.73
CA LEU A 327 -23.17 -7.92 -20.44
C LEU A 327 -21.75 -7.39 -20.57
N GLY A 328 -21.02 -7.70 -21.64
CA GLY A 328 -19.64 -7.22 -21.87
C GLY A 328 -19.52 -5.70 -21.85
N ASP A 329 -20.21 -4.99 -22.74
CA ASP A 329 -20.04 -3.54 -22.90
C ASP A 329 -20.57 -2.75 -21.69
N TYR A 330 -21.75 -3.13 -21.19
CA TYR A 330 -22.40 -2.41 -20.10
C TYR A 330 -21.73 -2.67 -18.73
N LEU A 331 -21.15 -3.84 -18.53
CA LEU A 331 -20.36 -4.13 -17.32
C LEU A 331 -19.08 -3.28 -17.29
N VAL A 332 -18.41 -3.09 -18.44
CA VAL A 332 -17.22 -2.22 -18.53
C VAL A 332 -17.57 -0.77 -18.19
N TYR A 333 -18.66 -0.23 -18.74
CA TYR A 333 -19.12 1.12 -18.39
C TYR A 333 -19.49 1.24 -16.91
N THR A 334 -20.12 0.21 -16.33
CA THR A 334 -20.45 0.16 -14.90
C THR A 334 -19.18 0.23 -14.04
N ILE A 335 -18.14 -0.52 -14.40
CA ILE A 335 -16.84 -0.49 -13.72
C ILE A 335 -16.20 0.90 -13.84
N PHE A 336 -16.21 1.51 -15.02
CA PHE A 336 -15.65 2.85 -15.21
C PHE A 336 -16.38 3.92 -14.39
N ILE A 337 -17.72 3.89 -14.32
CA ILE A 337 -18.51 4.81 -13.49
C ILE A 337 -18.11 4.69 -12.00
N ALA A 338 -17.82 3.46 -11.54
CA ALA A 338 -17.39 3.24 -10.17
C ALA A 338 -15.94 3.72 -9.91
N ILE A 339 -15.01 3.42 -10.83
CA ILE A 339 -13.56 3.61 -10.65
C ILE A 339 -13.09 5.03 -10.97
N ILE A 340 -13.62 5.69 -12.00
CA ILE A 340 -13.12 7.01 -12.45
C ILE A 340 -13.15 8.06 -11.32
N PRO A 341 -14.26 8.25 -10.57
CA PRO A 341 -14.27 9.20 -9.46
C PRO A 341 -13.23 8.87 -8.39
N LEU A 342 -13.07 7.59 -8.06
CA LEU A 342 -12.10 7.11 -7.09
C LEU A 342 -10.67 7.44 -7.54
N ALA A 343 -10.32 7.15 -8.79
CA ALA A 343 -9.01 7.44 -9.36
C ALA A 343 -8.70 8.95 -9.32
N ILE A 344 -9.66 9.81 -9.70
CA ILE A 344 -9.49 11.26 -9.70
C ILE A 344 -9.29 11.80 -8.28
N PHE A 345 -10.14 11.43 -7.32
CA PHE A 345 -10.00 11.93 -5.94
C PHE A 345 -8.72 11.41 -5.26
N HIS A 346 -8.33 10.17 -5.55
CA HIS A 346 -7.07 9.61 -5.07
C HIS A 346 -5.87 10.38 -5.62
N GLU A 347 -5.82 10.62 -6.93
CA GLU A 347 -4.71 11.36 -7.57
C GLU A 347 -4.62 12.81 -7.09
N LEU A 348 -5.75 13.50 -6.94
CA LEU A 348 -5.78 14.87 -6.43
C LEU A 348 -5.25 14.96 -4.99
N LYS A 349 -5.59 14.00 -4.14
CA LYS A 349 -5.08 13.92 -2.78
C LYS A 349 -3.57 13.62 -2.77
N ALA A 350 -3.16 12.58 -3.48
CA ALA A 350 -1.77 12.15 -3.56
C ALA A 350 -0.85 13.25 -4.12
N SER A 351 -1.27 13.92 -5.18
CA SER A 351 -0.54 15.04 -5.79
C SER A 351 -0.42 16.23 -4.82
N ARG A 352 -1.50 16.58 -4.10
CA ARG A 352 -1.46 17.63 -3.07
C ARG A 352 -0.49 17.29 -1.94
N GLU A 353 -0.54 16.07 -1.41
CA GLU A 353 0.35 15.62 -0.33
C GLU A 353 1.81 15.62 -0.79
N LYS A 354 2.08 15.11 -2.00
CA LYS A 354 3.42 15.11 -2.62
C LYS A 354 3.98 16.52 -2.80
N ASN A 355 3.17 17.47 -3.26
CA ASN A 355 3.61 18.85 -3.48
C ASN A 355 3.90 19.58 -2.16
N ILE A 356 3.11 19.33 -1.11
CA ILE A 356 3.36 19.86 0.24
C ILE A 356 4.65 19.24 0.81
N GLN A 357 4.80 17.91 0.72
CA GLN A 357 5.95 17.19 1.24
C GLN A 357 7.27 17.69 0.62
N LYS A 358 7.30 17.93 -0.70
CA LYS A 358 8.49 18.45 -1.42
C LYS A 358 9.03 19.77 -0.85
N GLN A 359 8.20 20.58 -0.19
CA GLN A 359 8.56 21.90 0.34
C GLN A 359 8.95 21.86 1.83
N ILE A 360 8.80 20.71 2.48
CA ILE A 360 9.13 20.53 3.91
C ILE A 360 10.62 20.73 4.20
N PRO A 361 11.57 20.15 3.43
CA PRO A 361 12.99 20.33 3.72
C PRO A 361 13.42 21.81 3.70
N ASP A 362 12.97 22.55 2.67
CA ASP A 362 13.26 23.99 2.54
C ASP A 362 12.60 24.81 3.65
N PHE A 363 11.39 24.45 4.07
CA PHE A 363 10.72 25.08 5.19
C PHE A 363 11.49 24.86 6.50
N LEU A 364 11.90 23.63 6.79
CA LEU A 364 12.69 23.30 7.97
C LEU A 364 14.05 24.00 7.96
N LYS A 365 14.73 24.04 6.80
CA LYS A 365 16.01 24.75 6.64
C LYS A 365 15.88 26.26 6.89
N LYS A 366 14.80 26.89 6.42
CA LYS A 366 14.54 28.32 6.69
C LYS A 366 14.18 28.58 8.15
N LEU A 367 13.44 27.68 8.78
CA LEU A 367 13.20 27.73 10.22
C LEU A 367 14.50 27.61 11.02
N ALA A 368 15.38 26.67 10.63
CA ALA A 368 16.69 26.48 11.25
C ALA A 368 17.52 27.76 11.16
N SER A 369 17.69 28.31 9.95
CA SER A 369 18.50 29.52 9.75
C SER A 369 17.97 30.75 10.49
N THR A 370 16.66 30.84 10.72
CA THR A 370 16.09 31.96 11.49
C THR A 370 16.23 31.72 12.99
N ASN A 371 16.10 30.47 13.45
CA ASN A 371 16.33 30.12 14.85
C ASN A 371 17.81 30.29 15.26
N GLU A 372 18.76 29.96 14.37
CA GLU A 372 20.20 30.21 14.55
C GLU A 372 20.53 31.71 14.74
N THR A 373 19.69 32.63 14.23
CA THR A 373 19.84 34.07 14.50
C THR A 373 19.31 34.50 15.88
N GLY A 374 18.90 33.56 16.71
CA GLY A 374 18.34 33.78 18.04
C GLY A 374 16.83 34.03 18.07
N MET A 375 16.12 33.90 16.94
CA MET A 375 14.65 34.00 16.94
C MET A 375 14.01 32.79 17.60
N THR A 376 12.95 32.99 18.38
CA THR A 376 12.16 31.86 18.91
C THR A 376 11.46 31.11 17.78
N LEU A 377 11.17 29.81 17.97
CA LEU A 377 10.42 29.01 17.00
C LEU A 377 9.07 29.66 16.63
N ARG A 378 8.41 30.31 17.59
CA ARG A 378 7.18 31.08 17.37
C ARG A 378 7.40 32.22 16.38
N ASP A 379 8.45 33.00 16.55
CA ASP A 379 8.75 34.16 15.69
C ASP A 379 9.23 33.72 14.31
N SER A 380 10.00 32.63 14.23
CA SER A 380 10.37 32.00 12.96
C SER A 380 9.13 31.56 12.17
N ILE A 381 8.16 30.91 12.82
CA ILE A 381 6.89 30.54 12.17
C ILE A 381 6.09 31.78 11.75
N LYS A 382 6.06 32.84 12.56
CA LYS A 382 5.41 34.12 12.22
C LYS A 382 6.00 34.75 10.96
N LEU A 383 7.33 34.75 10.85
CA LEU A 383 8.04 35.26 9.68
C LEU A 383 7.73 34.42 8.44
N MET A 384 7.81 33.09 8.57
CA MET A 384 7.51 32.16 7.48
C MET A 384 6.05 32.21 7.02
N ALA A 385 5.10 32.54 7.89
CA ALA A 385 3.70 32.70 7.51
C ALA A 385 3.43 33.94 6.62
N LYS A 386 4.32 34.95 6.69
CA LYS A 386 4.30 36.13 5.82
C LYS A 386 5.04 35.89 4.50
N SER A 387 6.01 34.98 4.49
CA SER A 387 6.75 34.59 3.29
C SER A 387 5.93 33.63 2.41
N ASP A 388 6.10 33.74 1.09
CA ASP A 388 5.51 32.77 0.16
C ASP A 388 6.44 31.55 -0.03
N ILE A 389 6.00 30.41 0.49
CA ILE A 389 6.62 29.09 0.40
C ILE A 389 5.73 28.19 -0.48
N GLY A 390 5.27 28.73 -1.61
CA GLY A 390 4.47 28.00 -2.60
C GLY A 390 3.19 27.35 -2.04
N THR A 391 3.10 26.01 -2.16
CA THR A 391 1.90 25.25 -1.77
C THR A 391 1.75 25.08 -0.25
N LEU A 392 2.86 25.22 0.47
CA LEU A 392 2.92 25.10 1.92
C LEU A 392 2.49 26.41 2.63
N SER A 393 2.52 27.57 1.95
CA SER A 393 2.12 28.88 2.50
C SER A 393 0.76 28.84 3.20
N LYS A 394 -0.25 28.18 2.58
CA LYS A 394 -1.60 28.08 3.16
C LYS A 394 -1.59 27.31 4.48
N GLN A 395 -0.76 26.28 4.59
CA GLN A 395 -0.70 25.44 5.79
C GLN A 395 0.08 26.13 6.90
N ILE A 396 1.18 26.82 6.59
CA ILE A 396 1.95 27.61 7.56
C ILE A 396 1.10 28.76 8.12
N LYS A 397 0.31 29.43 7.28
CA LYS A 397 -0.67 30.44 7.75
C LYS A 397 -1.69 29.86 8.73
N LEU A 398 -2.09 28.60 8.57
CA LEU A 398 -2.95 27.92 9.54
C LEU A 398 -2.21 27.61 10.85
N VAL A 399 -0.94 27.21 10.79
CA VAL A 399 -0.12 27.02 12.00
C VAL A 399 0.05 28.32 12.77
N TRP A 400 0.41 29.41 12.06
CA TRP A 400 0.51 30.73 12.68
C TRP A 400 -0.82 31.16 13.28
N LYS A 401 -1.95 30.94 12.59
CA LYS A 401 -3.28 31.25 13.12
C LYS A 401 -3.61 30.44 14.39
N ASP A 402 -3.24 29.17 14.45
CA ASP A 402 -3.43 28.35 15.64
C ASP A 402 -2.61 28.92 16.83
N ILE A 403 -1.36 29.34 16.58
CA ILE A 403 -0.48 29.97 17.59
C ILE A 403 -0.96 31.36 18.01
N ASP A 404 -1.40 32.18 17.06
CA ASP A 404 -1.93 33.53 17.28
C ASP A 404 -3.21 33.50 18.11
N TRP A 405 -4.02 32.44 17.95
CA TRP A 405 -5.19 32.15 18.77
C TRP A 405 -4.87 31.56 20.15
N GLY A 406 -3.59 31.46 20.52
CA GLY A 406 -3.15 31.07 21.87
C GLY A 406 -2.85 29.57 22.05
N LEU A 407 -2.86 28.77 20.98
CA LEU A 407 -2.40 27.38 21.05
C LEU A 407 -0.87 27.33 21.22
N SER A 408 -0.36 26.36 22.00
CA SER A 408 1.10 26.16 22.10
C SER A 408 1.71 25.81 20.74
N VAL A 409 2.98 26.19 20.55
CA VAL A 409 3.71 25.87 19.31
C VAL A 409 3.72 24.36 19.06
N ASN A 410 3.94 23.56 20.11
CA ASN A 410 3.98 22.09 19.98
C ASN A 410 2.64 21.52 19.50
N HIS A 411 1.52 21.99 20.05
CA HIS A 411 0.20 21.54 19.62
C HIS A 411 -0.15 22.03 18.20
N ALA A 412 0.28 23.24 17.82
CA ALA A 412 0.09 23.74 16.47
C ALA A 412 0.86 22.92 15.43
N LEU A 413 2.11 22.53 15.74
CA LEU A 413 2.92 21.63 14.91
C LEU A 413 2.32 20.22 14.84
N THR A 414 1.79 19.70 15.95
CA THR A 414 1.11 18.40 15.99
C THR A 414 -0.15 18.41 15.10
N ARG A 415 -0.98 19.47 15.18
CA ARG A 415 -2.15 19.63 14.30
C ARG A 415 -1.76 19.81 12.84
N PHE A 416 -0.63 20.44 12.57
CA PHE A 416 -0.08 20.54 11.21
C PHE A 416 0.32 19.17 10.66
N ALA A 417 1.04 18.37 11.45
CA ALA A 417 1.37 16.98 11.10
C ALA A 417 0.12 16.13 10.82
N ASN A 418 -0.88 16.18 11.70
CA ASN A 418 -2.14 15.44 11.54
C ASN A 418 -3.01 15.92 10.36
N ARG A 419 -2.76 17.13 9.83
CA ARG A 419 -3.47 17.68 8.67
C ARG A 419 -2.86 17.26 7.33
N ILE A 420 -1.54 17.02 7.29
CA ILE A 420 -0.83 16.61 6.06
C ILE A 420 -0.70 15.09 5.98
N ARG A 421 -0.51 14.41 7.10
CA ARG A 421 -0.47 12.94 7.23
C ARG A 421 0.51 12.24 6.29
N THR A 422 1.71 12.79 6.14
CA THR A 422 2.83 12.10 5.50
C THR A 422 3.88 11.73 6.55
N HIS A 423 4.55 10.58 6.36
CA HIS A 423 5.57 10.09 7.30
C HIS A 423 6.65 11.13 7.58
N VAL A 424 7.18 11.80 6.53
CA VAL A 424 8.17 12.87 6.68
C VAL A 424 7.69 13.99 7.56
N VAL A 425 6.47 14.52 7.32
CA VAL A 425 5.96 15.64 8.11
C VAL A 425 5.75 15.22 9.56
N ILE A 426 5.21 14.03 9.81
CA ILE A 426 5.00 13.54 11.17
C ILE A 426 6.33 13.35 11.90
N ARG A 427 7.32 12.72 11.28
CA ARG A 427 8.66 12.57 11.87
C ARG A 427 9.31 13.91 12.16
N SER A 428 9.36 14.83 11.18
CA SER A 428 9.94 16.15 11.37
C SER A 428 9.23 16.92 12.47
N MET A 429 7.90 16.99 12.46
CA MET A 429 7.16 17.71 13.52
C MET A 429 7.31 17.03 14.88
N THR A 430 7.35 15.70 14.96
CA THR A 430 7.60 14.97 16.22
C THR A 430 8.97 15.36 16.78
N LEU A 431 10.01 15.33 15.95
CA LEU A 431 11.36 15.76 16.33
C LEU A 431 11.37 17.21 16.85
N LEU A 432 10.73 18.13 16.13
CA LEU A 432 10.66 19.53 16.56
C LEU A 432 9.88 19.74 17.86
N THR A 433 8.76 19.04 18.04
CA THR A 433 7.96 19.17 19.27
C THR A 433 8.73 18.67 20.48
N ARG A 434 9.43 17.54 20.38
CA ARG A 434 10.26 16.98 21.48
C ARG A 434 11.49 17.82 21.77
N ALA A 435 12.14 18.34 20.74
CA ALA A 435 13.25 19.28 20.90
C ALA A 435 12.78 20.56 21.61
N ASN A 436 11.67 21.15 21.18
CA ASN A 436 11.12 22.39 21.75
C ASN A 436 10.56 22.22 23.17
N GLU A 437 10.20 20.99 23.59
CA GLU A 437 9.85 20.69 25.00
C GLU A 437 11.07 20.78 25.94
N SER A 438 12.26 20.50 25.41
CA SER A 438 13.49 20.33 26.21
C SER A 438 14.41 21.55 26.11
N SER A 439 14.49 22.20 24.93
CA SER A 439 15.30 23.40 24.68
C SER A 439 14.56 24.40 23.78
N GLY A 440 14.77 25.70 23.99
CA GLY A 440 14.25 26.78 23.13
C GLY A 440 15.13 27.11 21.93
N ASP A 441 16.40 26.69 21.96
CA ASP A 441 17.33 26.77 20.83
C ASP A 441 17.45 25.39 20.21
N ILE A 442 16.87 25.25 19.01
CA ILE A 442 16.72 23.97 18.31
C ILE A 442 17.23 24.07 16.87
N GLY A 443 18.10 25.05 16.56
CA GLY A 443 18.62 25.30 15.22
C GLY A 443 19.27 24.05 14.62
N GLU A 444 20.17 23.43 15.38
CA GLU A 444 20.82 22.17 15.03
C GLU A 444 19.80 21.02 14.82
N VAL A 445 18.79 20.92 15.68
CA VAL A 445 17.73 19.90 15.56
C VAL A 445 16.90 20.09 14.29
N LEU A 446 16.56 21.35 13.97
CA LEU A 446 15.88 21.73 12.74
C LEU A 446 16.73 21.39 11.51
N MET A 447 18.07 21.58 11.58
CA MET A 447 18.99 21.22 10.50
C MET A 447 19.04 19.70 10.27
N VAL A 448 19.09 18.90 11.34
CA VAL A 448 19.03 17.43 11.21
C VAL A 448 17.68 17.00 10.62
N ALA A 449 16.56 17.58 11.08
CA ALA A 449 15.23 17.32 10.53
C ALA A 449 15.14 17.70 9.03
N ALA A 450 15.77 18.80 8.63
CA ALA A 450 15.81 19.25 7.24
C ALA A 450 16.64 18.28 6.37
N ARG A 451 17.78 17.78 6.87
CA ARG A 451 18.61 16.79 6.18
C ARG A 451 17.88 15.46 6.02
N ASP A 452 17.22 14.96 7.07
CA ASP A 452 16.37 13.74 6.99
C ASP A 452 15.27 13.89 5.93
N ALA A 453 14.52 14.99 6.00
CA ALA A 453 13.45 15.26 5.04
C ALA A 453 13.97 15.39 3.59
N ALA A 454 15.18 15.96 3.40
CA ALA A 454 15.82 16.09 2.10
C ALA A 454 16.27 14.74 1.53
N SER A 455 16.91 13.89 2.34
CA SER A 455 17.32 12.53 1.95
C SER A 455 16.11 11.70 1.52
N GLU A 456 15.03 11.75 2.29
CA GLU A 456 13.77 11.07 1.93
C GLU A 456 13.19 11.59 0.60
N GLN A 457 13.23 12.91 0.38
CA GLN A 457 12.76 13.51 -0.87
C GLN A 457 13.63 13.12 -2.07
N MET A 458 14.94 12.94 -1.87
CA MET A 458 15.86 12.42 -2.88
C MET A 458 15.54 10.97 -3.23
N LEU A 459 15.34 10.11 -2.22
CA LEU A 459 14.95 8.71 -2.39
C LEU A 459 13.64 8.55 -3.18
N LYS A 460 12.61 9.34 -2.84
CA LYS A 460 11.34 9.35 -3.58
C LYS A 460 11.51 9.81 -5.03
N ARG A 461 12.42 10.77 -5.28
CA ARG A 461 12.73 11.24 -6.63
C ARG A 461 13.45 10.15 -7.44
N GLU A 462 14.44 9.48 -6.84
CA GLU A 462 15.14 8.35 -7.47
C GLU A 462 14.17 7.21 -7.80
N ARG A 463 13.30 6.82 -6.86
CA ARG A 463 12.22 5.84 -7.09
C ARG A 463 11.36 6.22 -8.28
N PHE A 464 10.87 7.47 -8.33
CA PHE A 464 10.02 7.91 -9.43
C PHE A 464 10.75 7.84 -10.77
N THR A 465 11.99 8.34 -10.86
CA THR A 465 12.77 8.32 -12.10
C THR A 465 13.09 6.90 -12.56
N ASN A 466 13.53 6.03 -11.65
CA ASN A 466 13.87 4.65 -11.99
C ASN A 466 12.63 3.85 -12.39
N MET A 467 11.51 4.03 -11.68
CA MET A 467 10.27 3.32 -11.97
C MET A 467 9.53 3.86 -13.19
N MET A 468 9.74 5.12 -13.58
CA MET A 468 9.14 5.71 -14.78
C MET A 468 9.48 4.91 -16.04
N ILE A 469 10.72 4.40 -16.16
CA ILE A 469 11.16 3.58 -17.30
C ILE A 469 10.28 2.34 -17.41
N TYR A 470 10.04 1.65 -16.30
CA TYR A 470 9.22 0.43 -16.27
C TYR A 470 7.74 0.70 -16.54
N ILE A 471 7.19 1.83 -16.06
CA ILE A 471 5.82 2.26 -16.42
C ILE A 471 5.71 2.45 -17.95
N VAL A 472 6.70 3.09 -18.57
CA VAL A 472 6.74 3.27 -20.04
C VAL A 472 6.82 1.93 -20.77
N ILE A 473 7.64 0.99 -20.29
CA ILE A 473 7.72 -0.36 -20.88
C ILE A 473 6.37 -1.07 -20.79
N ILE A 474 5.66 -0.98 -19.67
CA ILE A 474 4.32 -1.56 -19.51
C ILE A 474 3.34 -0.96 -20.52
N TYR A 475 3.35 0.36 -20.71
CA TYR A 475 2.51 1.02 -21.72
C TYR A 475 2.84 0.58 -23.15
N ILE A 476 4.12 0.52 -23.51
CA ILE A 476 4.55 0.05 -24.84
C ILE A 476 4.10 -1.39 -25.05
N SER A 477 4.28 -2.25 -24.05
CA SER A 477 3.91 -3.66 -24.12
C SER A 477 2.40 -3.84 -24.29
N PHE A 478 1.60 -3.03 -23.59
CA PHE A 478 0.14 -2.99 -23.79
C PHE A 478 -0.23 -2.55 -25.21
N LEU A 479 0.39 -1.48 -25.73
CA LEU A 479 0.12 -1.01 -27.09
C LEU A 479 0.52 -2.04 -28.14
N VAL A 480 1.63 -2.76 -27.94
CA VAL A 480 2.03 -3.88 -28.80
C VAL A 480 1.01 -5.02 -28.70
N PHE A 481 0.55 -5.36 -27.50
CA PHE A 481 -0.47 -6.39 -27.29
C PHE A 481 -1.77 -6.06 -28.04
N VAL A 482 -2.29 -4.84 -27.88
CA VAL A 482 -3.48 -4.36 -28.59
C VAL A 482 -3.23 -4.30 -30.10
N GLY A 483 -2.07 -3.82 -30.54
CA GLY A 483 -1.71 -3.75 -31.96
C GLY A 483 -1.66 -5.12 -32.64
N VAL A 484 -1.07 -6.11 -31.98
CA VAL A 484 -1.03 -7.50 -32.48
C VAL A 484 -2.43 -8.10 -32.52
N ILE A 485 -3.21 -7.95 -31.45
CA ILE A 485 -4.60 -8.40 -31.42
C ILE A 485 -5.42 -7.74 -32.54
N TYR A 486 -5.22 -6.44 -32.77
CA TYR A 486 -5.88 -5.71 -33.83
C TYR A 486 -5.54 -6.28 -35.21
N ILE A 487 -4.26 -6.50 -35.50
CA ILE A 487 -3.79 -7.10 -36.77
C ILE A 487 -4.39 -8.51 -36.96
N ILE A 488 -4.39 -9.33 -35.91
CA ILE A 488 -4.98 -10.68 -35.95
C ILE A 488 -6.47 -10.61 -36.22
N SER A 489 -7.18 -9.70 -35.57
CA SER A 489 -8.62 -9.53 -35.70
C SER A 489 -9.04 -8.97 -37.07
N SER A 490 -8.35 -7.96 -37.59
CA SER A 490 -8.71 -7.27 -38.82
C SER A 490 -8.26 -8.00 -40.06
N SER A 491 -7.01 -8.47 -40.08
CA SER A 491 -6.40 -9.06 -41.27
C SER A 491 -6.52 -10.57 -41.24
N PHE A 492 -6.00 -11.21 -40.19
CA PHE A 492 -5.87 -12.66 -40.18
C PHE A 492 -7.23 -13.38 -40.11
N LEU A 493 -8.08 -13.05 -39.12
CA LEU A 493 -9.39 -13.70 -38.97
C LEU A 493 -10.34 -13.44 -40.14
N THR A 494 -10.33 -12.22 -40.69
CA THR A 494 -11.19 -11.85 -41.82
C THR A 494 -10.82 -12.63 -43.08
N GLU A 495 -9.53 -12.66 -43.45
CA GLU A 495 -9.05 -13.38 -44.63
C GLU A 495 -9.34 -14.89 -44.53
N MET A 496 -9.22 -15.47 -43.34
CA MET A 496 -9.55 -16.88 -43.13
C MET A 496 -11.03 -17.17 -43.20
N SER A 497 -11.88 -16.29 -42.65
CA SER A 497 -13.34 -16.39 -42.79
C SER A 497 -13.76 -16.33 -44.25
N GLU A 498 -13.18 -15.43 -45.04
CA GLU A 498 -13.46 -15.33 -46.47
C GLU A 498 -12.95 -16.54 -47.26
N ALA A 499 -11.75 -17.03 -46.96
CA ALA A 499 -11.20 -18.24 -47.56
C ALA A 499 -12.05 -19.49 -47.24
N GLY A 500 -12.52 -19.61 -46.00
CA GLY A 500 -13.46 -20.65 -45.58
C GLY A 500 -14.79 -20.58 -46.33
N ALA A 501 -15.36 -19.38 -46.50
CA ALA A 501 -16.60 -19.18 -47.26
C ALA A 501 -16.43 -19.55 -48.75
N LYS A 502 -15.29 -19.21 -49.37
CA LYS A 502 -14.96 -19.58 -50.76
C LYS A 502 -14.74 -21.08 -50.94
N MET A 503 -14.24 -21.78 -49.92
CA MET A 503 -14.05 -23.24 -49.97
C MET A 503 -15.35 -24.01 -49.70
N ALA A 504 -16.24 -23.44 -48.88
CA ALA A 504 -17.58 -24.00 -48.66
C ALA A 504 -18.45 -23.94 -49.93
N SER A 505 -18.31 -22.88 -50.74
CA SER A 505 -19.06 -22.73 -52.00
C SER A 505 -18.55 -23.59 -53.15
N SER A 506 -17.33 -24.15 -53.08
CA SER A 506 -16.75 -25.02 -54.11
C SER A 506 -17.09 -26.52 -53.96
N GLY A 507 -17.91 -26.89 -52.98
CA GLY A 507 -18.48 -28.25 -52.87
C GLY A 507 -17.54 -29.34 -52.33
N GLY A 508 -16.36 -28.99 -51.84
CA GLY A 508 -15.42 -29.94 -51.23
C GLY A 508 -15.86 -30.38 -49.83
N ALA A 509 -16.52 -31.55 -49.73
CA ALA A 509 -17.05 -32.11 -48.47
C ALA A 509 -15.98 -32.38 -47.38
N SER A 510 -14.70 -32.46 -47.75
CA SER A 510 -13.57 -32.60 -46.83
C SER A 510 -12.95 -31.26 -46.38
N GLY A 511 -13.21 -30.17 -47.09
CA GLY A 511 -12.69 -28.82 -46.76
C GLY A 511 -13.63 -28.01 -45.86
N SER A 512 -14.95 -28.27 -45.93
CA SER A 512 -15.96 -27.60 -45.10
C SER A 512 -15.84 -27.92 -43.61
N SER A 513 -15.28 -29.07 -43.25
CA SER A 513 -14.98 -29.44 -41.86
C SER A 513 -13.61 -28.94 -41.37
N PHE A 514 -12.65 -28.69 -42.28
CA PHE A 514 -11.31 -28.18 -41.95
C PHE A 514 -11.33 -26.68 -41.62
N LEU A 515 -12.26 -25.93 -42.21
CA LEU A 515 -12.51 -24.50 -41.95
C LEU A 515 -13.88 -24.28 -41.30
N GLY A 516 -14.32 -25.23 -40.45
CA GLY A 516 -15.61 -25.18 -39.77
C GLY A 516 -15.90 -23.79 -39.21
N SER A 517 -17.02 -23.21 -39.66
CA SER A 517 -17.53 -21.86 -39.38
C SER A 517 -16.78 -21.11 -38.27
N VAL A 518 -15.69 -20.44 -38.64
CA VAL A 518 -14.95 -19.57 -37.71
C VAL A 518 -15.92 -18.48 -37.26
N ASP A 519 -16.38 -18.56 -36.02
CA ASP A 519 -17.29 -17.57 -35.42
C ASP A 519 -16.52 -16.28 -35.13
N LEU A 520 -16.41 -15.45 -36.17
CA LEU A 520 -15.67 -14.19 -36.15
C LEU A 520 -16.16 -13.23 -35.04
N PRO A 521 -17.47 -13.11 -34.75
CA PRO A 521 -17.98 -12.42 -33.56
C PRO A 521 -17.40 -12.93 -32.23
N LEU A 522 -17.37 -14.25 -32.01
CA LEU A 522 -16.88 -14.85 -30.77
C LEU A 522 -15.41 -14.49 -30.51
N TYR A 523 -14.54 -14.64 -31.52
CA TYR A 523 -13.12 -14.32 -31.36
C TYR A 523 -12.87 -12.82 -31.16
N LYS A 524 -13.60 -11.96 -31.89
CA LYS A 524 -13.53 -10.51 -31.69
C LYS A 524 -13.88 -10.12 -30.25
N ARG A 525 -14.91 -10.75 -29.68
CA ARG A 525 -15.28 -10.56 -28.27
C ARG A 525 -14.20 -11.06 -27.30
N LEU A 526 -13.64 -12.25 -27.53
CA LEU A 526 -12.57 -12.77 -26.69
C LEU A 526 -11.35 -11.84 -26.66
N PHE A 527 -10.96 -11.31 -27.81
CA PHE A 527 -9.85 -10.37 -27.91
C PHE A 527 -10.15 -9.02 -27.26
N TYR A 528 -11.39 -8.54 -27.39
CA TYR A 528 -11.83 -7.35 -26.68
C TYR A 528 -11.70 -7.53 -25.16
N HIS A 529 -12.17 -8.66 -24.62
CA HIS A 529 -12.02 -8.97 -23.20
C HIS A 529 -10.55 -9.15 -22.78
N ALA A 530 -9.73 -9.78 -23.62
CA ALA A 530 -8.30 -9.93 -23.38
C ALA A 530 -7.60 -8.57 -23.26
N ALA A 531 -7.90 -7.64 -24.17
CA ALA A 531 -7.36 -6.28 -24.15
C ALA A 531 -7.81 -5.50 -22.91
N LEU A 532 -9.08 -5.60 -22.52
CA LEU A 532 -9.61 -4.93 -21.33
C LEU A 532 -8.99 -5.47 -20.03
N ILE A 533 -8.97 -6.79 -19.87
CA ILE A 533 -8.41 -7.46 -18.69
C ILE A 533 -6.92 -7.13 -18.58
N GLN A 534 -6.17 -7.25 -19.68
CA GLN A 534 -4.74 -7.02 -19.66
C GLN A 534 -4.41 -5.53 -19.49
N GLY A 535 -5.20 -4.61 -20.06
CA GLY A 535 -5.07 -3.16 -19.82
C GLY A 535 -5.32 -2.79 -18.36
N PHE A 536 -6.42 -3.28 -17.79
CA PHE A 536 -6.74 -3.06 -16.37
C PHE A 536 -5.65 -3.61 -15.45
N CYS A 537 -5.25 -4.86 -15.63
CA CYS A 537 -4.23 -5.50 -14.80
C CYS A 537 -2.85 -4.85 -14.93
N SER A 538 -2.45 -4.47 -16.14
CA SER A 538 -1.16 -3.81 -16.39
C SER A 538 -1.13 -2.38 -15.84
N GLY A 539 -2.25 -1.66 -15.90
CA GLY A 539 -2.39 -0.36 -15.27
C GLY A 539 -2.27 -0.44 -13.74
N LEU A 540 -2.89 -1.44 -13.11
CA LEU A 540 -2.72 -1.68 -11.67
C LEU A 540 -1.24 -1.88 -11.31
N ILE A 541 -0.55 -2.75 -12.04
CA ILE A 541 0.88 -3.03 -11.83
C ILE A 541 1.73 -1.77 -12.03
N ALA A 542 1.47 -0.98 -13.08
CA ALA A 542 2.17 0.27 -13.33
C ALA A 542 2.07 1.25 -12.13
N GLY A 543 0.90 1.35 -11.50
CA GLY A 543 0.74 2.20 -10.31
C GLY A 543 1.39 1.66 -9.05
N VAL A 544 1.35 0.34 -8.82
CA VAL A 544 2.05 -0.27 -7.68
C VAL A 544 3.57 -0.06 -7.81
N MET A 545 4.11 -0.21 -9.02
CA MET A 545 5.54 -0.01 -9.27
C MET A 545 5.93 1.47 -9.17
N GLY A 546 5.18 2.35 -9.82
CA GLY A 546 5.47 3.78 -9.86
C GLY A 546 5.30 4.50 -8.53
N GLU A 547 4.17 4.25 -7.85
CA GLU A 547 3.72 5.05 -6.71
C GLU A 547 3.64 4.26 -5.41
N GLY A 548 3.81 2.93 -5.44
CA GLY A 548 3.78 2.08 -4.25
C GLY A 548 2.38 1.79 -3.71
N ASN A 549 1.32 2.10 -4.46
CA ASN A 549 -0.06 1.87 -4.07
C ASN A 549 -0.89 1.35 -5.24
N VAL A 550 -1.70 0.32 -4.99
CA VAL A 550 -2.63 -0.25 -5.98
C VAL A 550 -3.65 0.78 -6.46
N LEU A 551 -4.14 1.67 -5.58
CA LEU A 551 -5.13 2.70 -5.94
C LEU A 551 -4.57 3.71 -6.94
N SER A 552 -3.27 3.98 -6.89
CA SER A 552 -2.59 4.80 -7.90
C SER A 552 -2.58 4.16 -9.28
N GLY A 553 -2.69 2.83 -9.36
CA GLY A 553 -2.77 2.08 -10.61
C GLY A 553 -4.07 2.27 -11.38
N LEU A 554 -5.14 2.72 -10.72
CA LEU A 554 -6.43 2.95 -11.37
C LEU A 554 -6.33 4.01 -12.47
N LYS A 555 -5.49 5.04 -12.32
CA LYS A 555 -5.30 6.06 -13.36
C LYS A 555 -4.57 5.55 -14.61
N HIS A 556 -3.78 4.50 -14.46
CA HIS A 556 -3.07 3.85 -15.56
C HIS A 556 -3.94 2.77 -16.22
N SER A 557 -4.96 2.29 -15.49
CA SER A 557 -5.92 1.26 -15.93
C SER A 557 -7.07 1.84 -16.75
N ILE A 558 -7.46 3.09 -16.44
CA ILE A 558 -8.37 3.93 -17.24
C ILE A 558 -7.58 4.48 -18.44
#